data_AF-A0A0G0Z9R2-F1
#
_entry.id   AF-A0A0G0Z9R2-F1
#
_cell.length_a   1.000
_cell.length_b   1.000
_cell.length_c   1.000
_cell.angle_alpha   90.00
_cell.angle_beta   90.00
_cell.angle_gamma   90.00
#
_symmetry.space_group_name_H-M   'P 1'
#
loop_
_entity.id
_entity.type
_entity.pdbx_description
1 polymer ?
#
loop_
_entity_poly.entity_id
_entity_poly.type
_entity_poly.pdbx_seq_one_letter_code
_entity_poly.pdbx_strand_id
1 'polypeptide(L)'
;MEQLAEKTGVKLERAQYDPEAGKKKLLFEINHLTAEFYHYLLTRHPSGKNALDYLKNKRKLSGEAVKEFKLGYAPETWDTVYQFLLKKKYDPNDMADAGVIVRKSSGQGYIDKYRGRIMFPFTGMDEKIVGFSGRTVLDRDPKYLNTGETAIFHKSSFIYGLNKAKVAIKQSGAVFVEGPVDVISACQAGIRNVVATSGTALTAMQLKLIARYTEDVIFCFDSDTAGAAAIQRAIELAEKEDLNIKVVIVPDKYADLDDYIKADPQGAKAAIKNPVPVYDFFVADALKKNNKESALGKKKIMEELGQKFSKVTSSVLLDHYIKLVSKELNLDTETVHGILSGKSKPDADNLSEEKDEIRNEGYTLSKRSPQEYLIALLLKTPLDTAQSILYKLAQKDFTNPVLQEIFTELKEYNLGRKRKFDIKYFSNTLSEENQNSVNELYLWDVEHITEEPRRLEIELETAFARIKRETAKKELKELTDKIKQAELEKNTKLVGELSEKFKNISERLL
;
A
#
# COMPACT_ATOMS: atom_id res chain seq x y z
N MET A 1 13.41 -36.54 -15.73
CA MET A 1 12.22 -37.33 -16.11
C MET A 1 12.45 -38.08 -17.41
N GLU A 2 12.94 -37.44 -18.48
CA GLU A 2 13.23 -38.10 -19.77
C GLU A 2 14.21 -39.28 -19.65
N GLN A 3 15.32 -39.12 -18.91
CA GLN A 3 16.29 -40.21 -18.67
C GLN A 3 15.75 -41.39 -17.82
N LEU A 4 14.65 -41.20 -17.09
CA LEU A 4 13.98 -42.28 -16.33
C LEU A 4 12.94 -43.00 -17.18
N ALA A 5 12.24 -42.28 -18.05
CA ALA A 5 11.21 -42.83 -18.94
C ALA A 5 11.80 -43.75 -20.02
N GLU A 6 12.99 -43.43 -20.52
CA GLU A 6 13.74 -44.26 -21.47
C GLU A 6 14.11 -45.64 -20.89
N LYS A 7 14.37 -45.71 -19.58
CA LYS A 7 14.73 -46.95 -18.89
C LYS A 7 13.53 -47.84 -18.52
N THR A 8 12.32 -47.28 -18.47
CA THR A 8 11.11 -47.98 -17.99
C THR A 8 10.11 -48.30 -19.09
N GLY A 9 10.38 -47.94 -20.35
CA GLY A 9 9.49 -48.20 -21.48
C GLY A 9 8.18 -47.40 -21.45
N VAL A 10 8.07 -46.40 -20.57
CA VAL A 10 6.90 -45.53 -20.47
C VAL A 10 7.00 -44.47 -21.55
N LYS A 11 6.09 -44.50 -22.53
CA LYS A 11 5.94 -43.42 -23.52
C LYS A 11 5.50 -42.15 -22.79
N LEU A 12 6.40 -41.18 -22.68
CA LEU A 12 6.04 -39.81 -22.29
C LEU A 12 5.15 -39.24 -23.39
N GLU A 13 3.86 -39.07 -23.11
CA GLU A 13 3.00 -38.23 -23.94
C GLU A 13 3.60 -36.82 -23.97
N ARG A 14 3.91 -36.31 -25.17
CA ARG A 14 4.37 -34.94 -25.34
C ARG A 14 3.31 -34.02 -24.74
N ALA A 15 3.65 -33.32 -23.68
CA ALA A 15 2.81 -32.27 -23.11
C ALA A 15 2.35 -31.35 -24.24
N GLN A 16 1.04 -31.15 -24.37
CA GLN A 16 0.47 -30.22 -25.34
C GLN A 16 1.12 -28.84 -25.13
N TYR A 17 1.49 -28.19 -26.23
CA TYR A 17 2.07 -26.85 -26.20
C TYR A 17 1.07 -25.89 -25.56
N ASP A 18 1.39 -25.41 -24.36
CA ASP A 18 0.68 -24.32 -23.68
C ASP A 18 1.35 -22.99 -24.06
N PRO A 19 0.70 -22.14 -24.89
CA PRO A 19 1.24 -20.84 -25.27
C PRO A 19 1.52 -19.92 -24.07
N GLU A 20 0.75 -20.03 -22.99
CA GLU A 20 0.97 -19.23 -21.79
C GLU A 20 2.24 -19.67 -21.04
N ALA A 21 2.50 -20.97 -20.97
CA ALA A 21 3.74 -21.50 -20.39
C ALA A 21 4.97 -21.04 -21.19
N GLY A 22 4.88 -21.01 -22.52
CA GLY A 22 5.91 -20.48 -23.41
C GLY A 22 6.19 -19.00 -23.14
N LYS A 23 5.14 -18.17 -23.05
CA LYS A 23 5.26 -16.74 -22.73
C LYS A 23 5.88 -16.52 -21.34
N LYS A 24 5.42 -17.22 -20.29
CA LYS A 24 5.98 -17.07 -18.94
C LYS A 24 7.46 -17.44 -18.88
N LYS A 25 7.85 -18.53 -19.55
CA LYS A 25 9.26 -18.93 -19.67
C LYS A 25 10.11 -17.81 -20.27
N LEU A 26 9.63 -17.19 -21.35
CA LEU A 26 10.30 -16.07 -22.00
C LEU A 26 10.46 -14.87 -21.06
N LEU A 27 9.42 -14.50 -20.30
CA LEU A 27 9.50 -13.39 -19.34
C LEU A 27 10.52 -13.68 -18.22
N PHE A 28 10.59 -14.91 -17.73
CA PHE A 28 11.62 -15.32 -16.76
C PHE A 28 13.04 -15.20 -17.33
N GLU A 29 13.25 -15.58 -18.59
CA GLU A 29 14.55 -15.46 -19.26
C GLU A 29 14.98 -13.99 -19.42
N ILE A 30 14.07 -13.11 -19.84
CA ILE A 30 14.32 -11.67 -19.96
C ILE A 30 14.71 -11.07 -18.60
N ASN A 31 13.94 -11.37 -17.55
CA ASN A 31 14.23 -10.88 -16.20
C ASN A 31 15.55 -11.43 -15.66
N HIS A 32 15.85 -12.71 -15.91
CA HIS A 32 17.11 -13.31 -15.52
C HIS A 32 18.31 -12.60 -16.16
N LEU A 33 18.30 -12.45 -17.49
CA LEU A 33 19.37 -11.76 -18.22
C LEU A 33 19.51 -10.29 -17.82
N THR A 34 18.38 -9.62 -17.57
CA THR A 34 18.36 -8.23 -17.09
C THR A 34 19.02 -8.11 -15.72
N ALA A 35 18.74 -9.03 -14.80
CA ALA A 35 19.36 -9.03 -13.48
C ALA A 35 20.86 -9.29 -13.53
N GLU A 36 21.31 -10.27 -14.33
CA GLU A 36 22.74 -10.54 -14.54
C GLU A 36 23.45 -9.33 -15.16
N PHE A 37 22.81 -8.66 -16.13
CA PHE A 37 23.35 -7.46 -16.74
C PHE A 37 23.47 -6.30 -15.74
N TYR A 38 22.42 -6.02 -14.96
CA TYR A 38 22.50 -5.00 -13.91
C TYR A 38 23.51 -5.34 -12.83
N HIS A 39 23.66 -6.61 -12.45
CA HIS A 39 24.65 -7.06 -11.48
C HIS A 39 26.08 -6.85 -12.00
N TYR A 40 26.33 -7.17 -13.27
CA TYR A 40 27.59 -6.86 -13.95
C TYR A 40 27.86 -5.36 -13.96
N LEU A 41 26.86 -4.54 -14.30
CA LEU A 41 27.01 -3.08 -14.33
C LEU A 41 27.37 -2.52 -12.95
N LEU A 42 26.76 -3.03 -11.88
CA LEU A 42 27.09 -2.62 -10.51
C LEU A 42 28.50 -3.03 -10.08
N THR A 43 28.91 -4.27 -10.38
CA THR A 43 30.08 -4.89 -9.76
C THR A 43 31.36 -4.81 -10.59
N ARG A 44 31.25 -4.64 -11.91
CA ARG A 44 32.39 -4.71 -12.85
C ARG A 44 32.51 -3.49 -13.75
N HIS A 45 31.41 -2.83 -14.10
CA HIS A 45 31.45 -1.70 -15.02
C HIS A 45 31.71 -0.36 -14.31
N PRO A 46 32.48 0.57 -14.90
CA PRO A 46 32.74 1.88 -14.28
C PRO A 46 31.49 2.68 -13.91
N SER A 47 30.40 2.55 -14.68
CA SER A 47 29.13 3.25 -14.40
C SER A 47 28.49 2.85 -13.06
N GLY A 48 28.78 1.66 -12.54
CA GLY A 48 28.25 1.18 -11.26
C GLY A 48 29.00 1.68 -10.03
N LYS A 49 30.18 2.29 -10.19
CA LYS A 49 31.08 2.66 -9.08
C LYS A 49 30.37 3.49 -8.00
N ASN A 50 29.68 4.56 -8.40
CA ASN A 50 28.97 5.45 -7.47
C ASN A 50 27.84 4.72 -6.73
N ALA A 51 27.11 3.82 -7.41
CA ALA A 51 26.04 3.05 -6.80
C ALA A 51 26.58 1.99 -5.83
N LEU A 52 27.71 1.36 -6.16
CA LEU A 52 28.39 0.42 -5.28
C LEU A 52 28.96 1.13 -4.05
N ASP A 53 29.56 2.30 -4.22
CA ASP A 53 30.06 3.13 -3.12
C ASP A 53 28.91 3.61 -2.22
N TYR A 54 27.75 3.94 -2.78
CA TYR A 54 26.54 4.21 -2.00
C TYR A 54 26.13 3.00 -1.15
N LEU A 55 26.07 1.80 -1.74
CA LEU A 55 25.70 0.58 -1.02
C LEU A 55 26.67 0.27 0.11
N LYS A 56 27.97 0.41 -0.13
CA LYS A 56 29.01 0.15 0.87
C LYS A 56 29.07 1.23 1.95
N ASN A 57 29.09 2.50 1.57
CA ASN A 57 29.42 3.58 2.50
C ASN A 57 28.20 4.11 3.26
N LYS A 58 27.08 4.33 2.55
CA LYS A 58 25.82 4.84 3.14
C LYS A 58 24.96 3.71 3.68
N ARG A 59 24.83 2.60 2.95
CA ARG A 59 23.95 1.48 3.33
C ARG A 59 24.66 0.35 4.07
N LYS A 60 26.00 0.38 4.18
CA LYS A 60 26.81 -0.63 4.90
C LYS A 60 26.57 -2.07 4.44
N LEU A 61 26.22 -2.26 3.17
CA LEU A 61 26.03 -3.59 2.59
C LEU A 61 27.37 -4.15 2.10
N SER A 62 27.65 -5.39 2.50
CA SER A 62 28.84 -6.16 2.16
C SER A 62 28.83 -6.63 0.70
N GLY A 63 30.00 -7.01 0.18
CA GLY A 63 30.11 -7.61 -1.16
C GLY A 63 29.37 -8.95 -1.24
N GLU A 64 29.37 -9.71 -0.15
CA GLU A 64 28.63 -10.96 0.01
C GLU A 64 27.13 -10.73 -0.11
N ALA A 65 26.58 -9.70 0.56
CA ALA A 65 25.17 -9.33 0.46
C ALA A 65 24.81 -8.88 -0.96
N VAL A 66 25.64 -8.06 -1.59
CA VAL A 66 25.48 -7.63 -3.01
C VAL A 66 25.39 -8.84 -3.94
N LYS A 67 26.21 -9.87 -3.70
CA LYS A 67 26.22 -11.12 -4.49
C LYS A 67 25.03 -12.01 -4.16
N GLU A 68 24.75 -12.26 -2.88
CA GLU A 68 23.69 -13.16 -2.41
C GLU A 68 22.29 -12.73 -2.89
N PHE A 69 22.04 -11.42 -2.93
CA PHE A 69 20.78 -10.83 -3.39
C PHE A 69 20.81 -10.37 -4.84
N LYS A 70 21.91 -10.63 -5.57
CA LYS A 70 22.12 -10.22 -6.97
C LYS A 70 21.80 -8.74 -7.21
N LEU A 71 22.23 -7.86 -6.29
CA LEU A 71 21.97 -6.43 -6.43
C LEU A 71 22.62 -5.91 -7.71
N GLY A 72 21.94 -5.00 -8.39
CA GLY A 72 22.40 -4.45 -9.66
C GLY A 72 22.32 -2.94 -9.73
N TYR A 73 22.70 -2.38 -10.88
CA TYR A 73 22.60 -0.96 -11.16
C TYR A 73 22.05 -0.72 -12.56
N ALA A 74 20.97 0.06 -12.63
CA ALA A 74 20.44 0.62 -13.86
C ALA A 74 21.04 2.03 -14.06
N PRO A 75 21.90 2.24 -15.07
CA PRO A 75 22.55 3.53 -15.30
C PRO A 75 21.55 4.65 -15.62
N GLU A 76 21.98 5.90 -15.51
CA GLU A 76 21.15 7.06 -15.83
C GLU A 76 21.15 7.34 -17.34
N THR A 77 20.64 6.38 -18.10
CA THR A 77 20.60 6.38 -19.58
C THR A 77 19.24 5.87 -20.04
N TRP A 78 18.85 6.19 -21.27
CA TRP A 78 17.46 5.98 -21.72
C TRP A 78 17.17 4.59 -22.29
N ASP A 79 18.18 3.84 -22.73
CA ASP A 79 17.98 2.63 -23.54
C ASP A 79 19.04 1.54 -23.31
N THR A 80 19.72 1.53 -22.16
CA THR A 80 20.81 0.58 -21.88
C THR A 80 20.34 -0.87 -21.81
N VAL A 81 19.27 -1.18 -21.07
CA VAL A 81 18.73 -2.55 -21.06
C VAL A 81 18.00 -2.86 -22.37
N TYR A 82 17.33 -1.88 -22.96
CA TYR A 82 16.68 -2.03 -24.27
C TYR A 82 17.65 -2.47 -25.36
N GLN A 83 18.77 -1.76 -25.54
CA GLN A 83 19.79 -2.09 -26.55
C GLN A 83 20.47 -3.43 -26.25
N PHE A 84 20.70 -3.75 -24.97
CA PHE A 84 21.27 -5.03 -24.56
C PHE A 84 20.35 -6.20 -24.97
N LEU A 85 19.07 -6.13 -24.65
CA LEU A 85 18.09 -7.19 -24.95
C LEU A 85 17.75 -7.26 -26.44
N LEU A 86 17.73 -6.13 -27.16
CA LEU A 86 17.63 -6.11 -28.62
C LEU A 86 18.76 -6.88 -29.29
N LYS A 87 20.01 -6.68 -28.85
CA LYS A 87 21.16 -7.45 -29.35
C LYS A 87 21.06 -8.94 -29.05
N LYS A 88 20.29 -9.32 -28.02
CA LYS A 88 19.94 -10.70 -27.68
C LYS A 88 18.71 -11.22 -28.44
N LYS A 89 18.15 -10.42 -29.36
CA LYS A 89 17.02 -10.75 -30.24
C LYS A 89 15.68 -10.97 -29.54
N TYR A 90 15.49 -10.37 -28.36
CA TYR A 90 14.17 -10.34 -27.72
C TYR A 90 13.27 -9.30 -28.39
N ASP A 91 11.97 -9.58 -28.48
CA ASP A 91 10.99 -8.63 -28.99
C ASP A 91 10.72 -7.53 -27.94
N PRO A 92 10.68 -6.24 -28.32
CA PRO A 92 10.40 -5.15 -27.39
C PRO A 92 9.07 -5.28 -26.63
N ASN A 93 8.05 -5.90 -27.21
CA ASN A 93 6.79 -6.15 -26.51
C ASN A 93 6.99 -7.12 -25.35
N ASP A 94 7.77 -8.20 -25.54
CA ASP A 94 8.10 -9.15 -24.48
C ASP A 94 8.91 -8.50 -23.35
N MET A 95 9.83 -7.59 -23.70
CA MET A 95 10.58 -6.81 -22.71
C MET A 95 9.68 -5.87 -21.90
N ALA A 96 8.68 -5.26 -22.55
CA ALA A 96 7.70 -4.41 -21.89
C ALA A 96 6.77 -5.24 -20.98
N ASP A 97 6.35 -6.42 -21.43
CA ASP A 97 5.55 -7.37 -20.64
C ASP A 97 6.32 -7.92 -19.44
N ALA A 98 7.64 -8.09 -19.56
CA ALA A 98 8.53 -8.42 -18.44
C ALA A 98 8.70 -7.23 -17.46
N GLY A 99 8.31 -6.02 -17.87
CA GLY A 99 8.33 -4.82 -17.05
C GLY A 99 9.70 -4.16 -16.92
N VAL A 100 10.64 -4.42 -17.85
CA VAL A 100 12.01 -3.86 -17.82
C VAL A 100 12.16 -2.60 -18.68
N ILE A 101 11.29 -2.42 -19.67
CA ILE A 101 11.18 -1.21 -20.51
C ILE A 101 9.73 -0.70 -20.52
N VAL A 102 9.54 0.53 -20.99
CA VAL A 102 8.21 1.13 -21.20
C VAL A 102 8.14 1.77 -22.59
N ARG A 103 6.95 1.79 -23.20
CA ARG A 103 6.72 2.55 -24.43
C ARG A 103 6.87 4.04 -24.16
N LYS A 104 7.44 4.78 -25.12
CA LYS A 104 7.49 6.24 -25.04
C LYS A 104 6.08 6.82 -25.10
N SER A 105 5.85 7.94 -24.40
CA SER A 105 4.58 8.68 -24.44
C SER A 105 4.23 9.20 -25.83
N SER A 106 5.23 9.42 -26.70
CA SER A 106 5.04 9.77 -28.10
C SER A 106 4.47 8.64 -28.99
N GLY A 107 4.29 7.44 -28.43
CA GLY A 107 3.77 6.26 -29.14
C GLY A 107 4.81 5.50 -29.99
N GLN A 108 5.99 6.10 -30.23
CA GLN A 108 7.04 5.46 -31.03
C GLN A 108 8.26 5.06 -30.19
N GLY A 109 8.56 3.76 -30.19
CA GLY A 109 9.74 3.18 -29.55
C GLY A 109 9.61 2.97 -28.04
N TYR A 110 10.71 2.55 -27.44
CA TYR A 110 10.78 2.16 -26.03
C TYR A 110 11.93 2.87 -25.33
N ILE A 111 11.84 2.92 -24.01
CA ILE A 111 12.89 3.38 -23.10
C ILE A 111 12.98 2.44 -21.90
N ASP A 112 14.15 2.39 -21.28
CA ASP A 112 14.40 1.68 -20.04
C ASP A 112 13.46 2.17 -18.95
N LYS A 113 12.82 1.27 -18.20
CA LYS A 113 11.95 1.66 -17.09
C LYS A 113 12.74 2.24 -15.91
N TYR A 114 13.90 1.64 -15.63
CA TYR A 114 14.75 1.98 -14.49
C TYR A 114 15.97 2.76 -14.95
N ARG A 115 16.24 3.91 -14.32
CA ARG A 115 17.34 4.81 -14.68
C ARG A 115 17.91 5.46 -13.44
N GLY A 116 19.23 5.40 -13.27
CA GLY A 116 19.94 5.92 -12.08
C GLY A 116 19.51 5.23 -10.78
N ARG A 117 19.29 3.91 -10.82
CA ARG A 117 18.71 3.15 -9.70
C ARG A 117 19.53 1.93 -9.34
N ILE A 118 19.70 1.69 -8.03
CA ILE A 118 20.12 0.39 -7.50
C ILE A 118 18.96 -0.58 -7.65
N MET A 119 19.24 -1.73 -8.21
CA MET A 119 18.25 -2.74 -8.59
C MET A 119 18.25 -3.88 -7.56
N PHE A 120 17.07 -4.19 -7.04
CA PHE A 120 16.79 -5.28 -6.12
C PHE A 120 15.89 -6.28 -6.87
N PRO A 121 16.42 -7.41 -7.36
CA PRO A 121 15.63 -8.41 -8.06
C PRO A 121 14.60 -9.06 -7.13
N PHE A 122 13.37 -9.19 -7.62
CA PHE A 122 12.31 -9.96 -6.98
C PHE A 122 12.49 -11.42 -7.34
N THR A 123 12.90 -12.24 -6.37
CA THR A 123 13.17 -13.67 -6.57
C THR A 123 12.01 -14.48 -6.01
N GLY A 124 11.36 -15.27 -6.86
CA GLY A 124 10.28 -16.18 -6.48
C GLY A 124 10.77 -17.38 -5.68
N MET A 125 9.84 -18.21 -5.22
CA MET A 125 10.13 -19.43 -4.45
C MET A 125 10.88 -20.51 -5.24
N ASP A 126 10.81 -20.44 -6.56
CA ASP A 126 11.51 -21.31 -7.52
C ASP A 126 12.86 -20.70 -7.97
N GLU A 127 13.36 -19.70 -7.27
CA GLU A 127 14.61 -18.97 -7.55
C GLU A 127 14.62 -18.21 -8.90
N LYS A 128 13.45 -18.06 -9.55
CA LYS A 128 13.32 -17.24 -10.76
C LYS A 128 13.08 -15.78 -10.44
N ILE A 129 13.56 -14.90 -11.31
CA ILE A 129 13.39 -13.46 -11.15
C ILE A 129 12.07 -13.05 -11.80
N VAL A 130 11.16 -12.54 -10.99
CA VAL A 130 9.78 -12.18 -11.38
C VAL A 130 9.63 -10.69 -11.66
N GLY A 131 10.57 -9.87 -11.17
CA GLY A 131 10.55 -8.42 -11.35
C GLY A 131 11.67 -7.74 -10.57
N PHE A 132 11.53 -6.44 -10.31
CA PHE A 132 12.54 -5.61 -9.68
C PHE A 132 11.93 -4.47 -8.85
N SER A 133 12.64 -4.10 -7.79
CA SER A 133 12.55 -2.76 -7.18
C SER A 133 13.80 -1.95 -7.51
N GLY A 134 13.62 -0.71 -7.94
CA GLY A 134 14.70 0.22 -8.25
C GLY A 134 14.73 1.38 -7.27
N ARG A 135 15.77 1.47 -6.43
CA ARG A 135 15.98 2.60 -5.51
C ARG A 135 16.85 3.66 -6.16
N THR A 136 16.41 4.91 -6.18
CA THR A 136 17.23 5.99 -6.74
C THR A 136 18.49 6.25 -5.92
N VAL A 137 19.60 6.53 -6.61
CA VAL A 137 20.81 7.11 -5.99
C VAL A 137 20.89 8.63 -6.20
N LEU A 138 20.00 9.17 -7.04
CA LEU A 138 19.85 10.57 -7.38
C LEU A 138 18.58 11.03 -6.68
N ASP A 139 18.66 11.92 -5.71
CA ASP A 139 17.53 12.35 -4.86
C ASP A 139 16.28 12.75 -5.69
N ARG A 140 15.41 11.78 -5.98
CA ARG A 140 14.35 11.85 -6.99
C ARG A 140 13.16 10.99 -6.57
N ASP A 141 11.97 11.47 -6.87
CA ASP A 141 10.75 10.72 -6.64
C ASP A 141 10.35 9.84 -7.84
N PRO A 142 9.74 8.66 -7.58
CA PRO A 142 9.64 8.03 -6.26
C PRO A 142 11.00 7.43 -5.84
N LYS A 143 11.29 7.46 -4.54
CA LYS A 143 12.49 6.84 -3.92
C LYS A 143 12.69 5.39 -4.36
N TYR A 144 11.58 4.63 -4.41
CA TYR A 144 11.52 3.27 -4.94
C TYR A 144 10.54 3.19 -6.12
N LEU A 145 10.96 2.51 -7.19
CA LEU A 145 10.13 2.19 -8.35
C LEU A 145 10.04 0.68 -8.50
N ASN A 146 8.84 0.11 -8.46
CA ASN A 146 8.64 -1.34 -8.51
C ASN A 146 8.15 -1.81 -9.89
N THR A 147 8.39 -3.09 -10.21
CA THR A 147 7.67 -3.80 -11.26
C THR A 147 6.16 -3.72 -10.99
N GLY A 148 5.37 -3.43 -12.05
CA GLY A 148 3.91 -3.48 -11.97
C GLY A 148 3.43 -4.93 -12.08
N GLU A 149 2.13 -5.18 -12.11
CA GLU A 149 1.60 -6.53 -12.37
C GLU A 149 2.08 -7.06 -13.73
N THR A 150 2.50 -8.32 -13.77
CA THR A 150 2.85 -9.05 -15.00
C THR A 150 2.33 -10.48 -14.93
N ALA A 151 2.41 -11.23 -16.03
CA ALA A 151 2.03 -12.64 -16.04
C ALA A 151 2.87 -13.54 -15.12
N ILE A 152 4.01 -13.04 -14.62
CA ILE A 152 4.92 -13.77 -13.71
C ILE A 152 5.09 -13.08 -12.35
N PHE A 153 4.48 -11.90 -12.14
CA PHE A 153 4.60 -11.15 -10.90
C PHE A 153 3.27 -10.58 -10.45
N HIS A 154 2.85 -11.01 -9.26
CA HIS A 154 1.66 -10.54 -8.58
C HIS A 154 2.05 -9.86 -7.27
N LYS A 155 1.88 -8.54 -7.21
CA LYS A 155 2.32 -7.72 -6.07
C LYS A 155 1.61 -8.13 -4.78
N SER A 156 0.36 -8.55 -4.92
CA SER A 156 -0.52 -8.94 -3.81
C SER A 156 -0.17 -10.28 -3.17
N SER A 157 0.70 -11.11 -3.76
CA SER A 157 1.12 -12.41 -3.21
C SER A 157 2.64 -12.57 -3.13
N PHE A 158 3.42 -11.61 -3.63
CA PHE A 158 4.86 -11.61 -3.54
C PHE A 158 5.35 -11.07 -2.18
N ILE A 159 6.38 -11.71 -1.62
CA ILE A 159 7.05 -11.30 -0.37
C ILE A 159 8.55 -11.36 -0.63
N TYR A 160 9.24 -10.21 -0.51
CA TYR A 160 10.68 -10.14 -0.73
C TYR A 160 11.45 -10.85 0.39
N GLY A 161 12.45 -11.65 0.00
CA GLY A 161 13.28 -12.41 0.92
C GLY A 161 12.70 -13.76 1.34
N LEU A 162 11.42 -14.05 1.04
CA LEU A 162 10.76 -15.28 1.48
C LEU A 162 11.48 -16.56 1.01
N ASN A 163 11.99 -16.56 -0.23
CA ASN A 163 12.73 -17.69 -0.79
C ASN A 163 13.96 -18.08 0.06
N LYS A 164 14.61 -17.09 0.69
CA LYS A 164 15.75 -17.25 1.59
C LYS A 164 15.32 -17.46 3.05
N ALA A 165 14.22 -16.85 3.47
CA ALA A 165 13.81 -16.78 4.87
C ALA A 165 12.96 -17.97 5.34
N LYS A 166 12.32 -18.72 4.44
CA LYS A 166 11.33 -19.78 4.76
C LYS A 166 11.75 -20.75 5.87
N VAL A 167 13.03 -21.15 5.92
CA VAL A 167 13.53 -22.09 6.93
C VAL A 167 13.60 -21.43 8.31
N ALA A 168 14.12 -20.20 8.38
CA ALA A 168 14.22 -19.45 9.63
C ALA A 168 12.84 -18.98 10.11
N ILE A 169 11.93 -18.65 9.19
CA ILE A 169 10.53 -18.32 9.49
C ILE A 169 9.84 -19.47 10.23
N LYS A 170 10.03 -20.71 9.76
CA LYS A 170 9.46 -21.90 10.42
C LYS A 170 9.96 -22.09 11.87
N GLN A 171 11.14 -21.57 12.20
CA GLN A 171 11.75 -21.73 13.51
C GLN A 171 11.42 -20.58 14.47
N SER A 172 11.28 -19.37 13.95
CA SER A 172 11.30 -18.14 14.78
C SER A 172 10.19 -17.14 14.42
N GLY A 173 9.24 -17.50 13.56
CA GLY A 173 8.21 -16.58 13.05
C GLY A 173 8.71 -15.67 11.93
N ALA A 174 7.76 -15.03 11.23
CA ALA A 174 8.06 -14.14 10.11
C ALA A 174 8.12 -12.68 10.57
N VAL A 175 9.27 -12.02 10.44
CA VAL A 175 9.43 -10.60 10.75
C VAL A 175 9.18 -9.76 9.50
N PHE A 176 8.11 -8.98 9.50
CA PHE A 176 7.78 -8.05 8.43
C PHE A 176 8.42 -6.68 8.64
N VAL A 177 9.06 -6.18 7.57
CA VAL A 177 9.62 -4.84 7.44
C VAL A 177 9.14 -4.20 6.13
N GLU A 178 9.39 -2.90 5.95
CA GLU A 178 8.89 -2.18 4.76
C GLU A 178 9.66 -2.52 3.47
N GLY A 179 10.99 -2.57 3.57
CA GLY A 179 11.87 -2.46 2.42
C GLY A 179 12.82 -3.64 2.23
N PRO A 180 13.34 -3.82 0.99
CA PRO A 180 14.36 -4.84 0.72
C PRO A 180 15.68 -4.56 1.43
N VAL A 181 15.99 -3.30 1.77
CA VAL A 181 17.24 -2.95 2.45
C VAL A 181 17.26 -3.53 3.86
N ASP A 182 16.16 -3.40 4.60
CA ASP A 182 16.01 -3.97 5.95
C ASP A 182 16.22 -5.49 5.94
N VAL A 183 15.62 -6.18 4.96
CA VAL A 183 15.78 -7.63 4.76
C VAL A 183 17.24 -8.01 4.51
N ILE A 184 17.95 -7.24 3.67
CA ILE A 184 19.35 -7.53 3.34
C ILE A 184 20.26 -7.23 4.54
N SER A 185 20.05 -6.11 5.23
CA SER A 185 20.79 -5.73 6.43
C SER A 185 20.59 -6.76 7.55
N ALA A 186 19.36 -7.22 7.76
CA ALA A 186 19.04 -8.31 8.68
C ALA A 186 19.77 -9.61 8.29
N CYS A 187 19.70 -10.02 7.03
CA CYS A 187 20.36 -11.23 6.56
C CYS A 187 21.88 -11.17 6.77
N GLN A 188 22.50 -10.02 6.46
CA GLN A 188 23.93 -9.76 6.70
C GLN A 188 24.30 -9.82 8.18
N ALA A 189 23.42 -9.35 9.06
CA ALA A 189 23.61 -9.49 10.51
C ALA A 189 23.42 -10.95 10.99
N GLY A 190 22.91 -11.86 10.16
CA GLY A 190 22.61 -13.24 10.52
C GLY A 190 21.17 -13.46 11.01
N ILE A 191 20.30 -12.47 10.82
CA ILE A 191 18.87 -12.55 11.11
C ILE A 191 18.15 -12.94 9.82
N ARG A 192 17.74 -14.21 9.74
CA ARG A 192 17.29 -14.81 8.46
C ARG A 192 15.78 -14.97 8.33
N ASN A 193 14.98 -14.54 9.30
CA ASN A 193 13.52 -14.63 9.27
C ASN A 193 12.81 -13.32 8.92
N VAL A 194 13.53 -12.35 8.33
CA VAL A 194 13.00 -11.04 7.94
C VAL A 194 12.55 -11.03 6.48
N VAL A 195 11.39 -10.45 6.22
CA VAL A 195 10.75 -10.36 4.89
C VAL A 195 10.08 -8.99 4.69
N ALA A 196 9.89 -8.57 3.45
CA ALA A 196 9.28 -7.28 3.14
C ALA A 196 8.11 -7.35 2.16
N THR A 197 7.11 -6.49 2.36
CA THR A 197 5.97 -6.33 1.43
C THR A 197 6.34 -5.60 0.13
N SER A 198 7.52 -4.97 0.08
CA SER A 198 8.09 -4.33 -1.12
C SER A 198 7.24 -3.18 -1.68
N GLY A 199 6.83 -2.24 -0.81
CA GLY A 199 6.12 -1.03 -1.23
C GLY A 199 4.64 -1.26 -1.58
N THR A 200 3.98 -2.19 -0.88
CA THR A 200 2.52 -2.26 -0.73
C THR A 200 2.13 -2.32 0.73
N ALA A 201 0.87 -1.94 1.00
CA ALA A 201 0.17 -2.45 2.16
C ALA A 201 0.21 -3.99 2.16
N LEU A 202 0.35 -4.57 3.36
CA LEU A 202 0.25 -6.01 3.57
C LEU A 202 -1.13 -6.51 3.12
N THR A 203 -1.16 -7.67 2.47
CA THR A 203 -2.40 -8.29 1.97
C THR A 203 -2.74 -9.58 2.71
N ALA A 204 -4.02 -9.97 2.68
CA ALA A 204 -4.45 -11.28 3.19
C ALA A 204 -3.75 -12.44 2.46
N MET A 205 -3.49 -12.33 1.15
CA MET A 205 -2.80 -13.38 0.40
C MET A 205 -1.33 -13.55 0.82
N GLN A 206 -0.65 -12.46 1.17
CA GLN A 206 0.70 -12.52 1.73
C GLN A 206 0.69 -13.22 3.10
N LEU A 207 -0.28 -12.89 3.97
CA LEU A 207 -0.42 -13.55 5.27
C LEU A 207 -0.78 -15.04 5.13
N LYS A 208 -1.72 -15.40 4.25
CA LYS A 208 -2.02 -16.80 3.90
C LYS A 208 -0.81 -17.56 3.39
N LEU A 209 0.09 -16.89 2.66
CA LEU A 209 1.33 -17.49 2.20
C LEU A 209 2.29 -17.74 3.38
N ILE A 210 2.42 -16.80 4.31
CA ILE A 210 3.23 -16.95 5.53
C ILE A 210 2.68 -18.00 6.48
N ALA A 211 1.35 -18.10 6.62
CA ALA A 211 0.66 -19.07 7.47
C ALA A 211 1.03 -20.52 7.13
N ARG A 212 1.47 -20.80 5.89
CA ARG A 212 1.98 -22.11 5.49
C ARG A 212 3.31 -22.50 6.14
N TYR A 213 4.03 -21.54 6.71
CA TYR A 213 5.35 -21.73 7.29
C TYR A 213 5.37 -21.51 8.80
N THR A 214 4.51 -20.64 9.34
CA THR A 214 4.50 -20.25 10.75
C THR A 214 3.13 -19.72 11.17
N GLU A 215 2.79 -19.91 12.44
CA GLU A 215 1.66 -19.24 13.11
C GLU A 215 2.08 -17.87 13.66
N ASP A 216 3.38 -17.64 13.90
CA ASP A 216 3.92 -16.39 14.43
C ASP A 216 4.23 -15.37 13.33
N VAL A 217 3.54 -14.22 13.37
CA VAL A 217 3.84 -13.03 12.58
C VAL A 217 4.33 -11.91 13.49
N ILE A 218 5.49 -11.38 13.14
CA ILE A 218 6.20 -10.36 13.91
C ILE A 218 6.29 -9.11 13.06
N PHE A 219 5.87 -7.99 13.61
CA PHE A 219 5.83 -6.72 12.93
C PHE A 219 6.94 -5.80 13.45
N CYS A 220 7.84 -5.38 12.56
CA CYS A 220 8.91 -4.43 12.86
C CYS A 220 8.70 -3.20 11.98
N PHE A 221 7.91 -2.26 12.48
CA PHE A 221 7.55 -1.05 11.75
C PHE A 221 8.34 0.15 12.25
N ASP A 222 8.55 1.12 11.36
CA ASP A 222 9.23 2.37 11.66
C ASP A 222 8.48 3.15 12.76
N SER A 223 9.22 3.95 13.52
CA SER A 223 8.67 4.76 14.63
C SER A 223 7.74 5.90 14.16
N ASP A 224 7.65 6.15 12.85
CA ASP A 224 6.88 7.27 12.29
C ASP A 224 5.39 6.96 12.07
N THR A 225 4.58 7.98 12.35
CA THR A 225 3.10 7.98 12.40
C THR A 225 2.40 7.54 11.11
N ALA A 226 3.09 7.50 9.97
CA ALA A 226 2.56 6.94 8.72
C ALA A 226 2.24 5.42 8.83
N GLY A 227 2.83 4.74 9.82
CA GLY A 227 2.64 3.32 10.10
C GLY A 227 1.35 2.96 10.81
N ALA A 228 0.83 3.77 11.75
CA ALA A 228 -0.20 3.30 12.70
C ALA A 228 -1.46 2.67 12.06
N ALA A 229 -1.98 3.27 10.97
CA ALA A 229 -3.12 2.73 10.24
C ALA A 229 -2.77 1.47 9.42
N ALA A 230 -1.56 1.42 8.84
CA ALA A 230 -1.07 0.26 8.12
C ALA A 230 -0.81 -0.92 9.07
N ILE A 231 -0.26 -0.65 10.25
CA ILE A 231 -0.04 -1.59 11.34
C ILE A 231 -1.37 -2.16 11.82
N GLN A 232 -2.33 -1.29 12.12
CA GLN A 232 -3.65 -1.73 12.56
C GLN A 232 -4.32 -2.61 11.51
N ARG A 233 -4.26 -2.22 10.22
CA ARG A 233 -4.76 -3.07 9.13
C ARG A 233 -4.01 -4.41 9.06
N ALA A 234 -2.70 -4.42 9.24
CA ALA A 234 -1.89 -5.64 9.22
C ALA A 234 -2.27 -6.59 10.36
N ILE A 235 -2.50 -6.07 11.56
CA ILE A 235 -2.98 -6.80 12.73
C ILE A 235 -4.36 -7.40 12.45
N GLU A 236 -5.29 -6.60 11.96
CA GLU A 236 -6.65 -7.08 11.62
C GLU A 236 -6.66 -8.19 10.57
N LEU A 237 -5.75 -8.11 9.59
CA LEU A 237 -5.62 -9.18 8.61
C LEU A 237 -4.99 -10.44 9.21
N ALA A 238 -4.04 -10.31 10.13
CA ALA A 238 -3.39 -11.44 10.78
C ALA A 238 -4.34 -12.15 11.77
N GLU A 239 -5.16 -11.40 12.52
CA GLU A 239 -6.22 -11.94 13.39
C GLU A 239 -7.23 -12.79 12.60
N LYS A 240 -7.63 -12.34 11.41
CA LYS A 240 -8.55 -13.09 10.53
C LYS A 240 -7.97 -14.40 10.02
N GLU A 241 -6.66 -14.52 9.99
CA GLU A 241 -5.95 -15.75 9.61
C GLU A 241 -5.52 -16.58 10.84
N ASP A 242 -6.00 -16.22 12.04
CA ASP A 242 -5.71 -16.90 13.32
C ASP A 242 -4.19 -17.00 13.61
N LEU A 243 -3.45 -15.95 13.27
CA LEU A 243 -2.00 -15.87 13.46
C LEU A 243 -1.66 -15.22 14.81
N ASN A 244 -0.61 -15.71 15.46
CA ASN A 244 -0.04 -15.10 16.65
C ASN A 244 0.71 -13.82 16.27
N ILE A 245 0.24 -12.68 16.78
CA ILE A 245 0.77 -11.37 16.39
C ILE A 245 1.72 -10.83 17.46
N LYS A 246 2.94 -10.49 17.03
CA LYS A 246 3.98 -9.92 17.88
C LYS A 246 4.58 -8.68 17.22
N VAL A 247 5.28 -7.87 17.99
CA VAL A 247 5.96 -6.65 17.53
C VAL A 247 7.41 -6.62 18.01
N VAL A 248 8.28 -6.08 17.17
CA VAL A 248 9.65 -5.72 17.55
C VAL A 248 9.67 -4.23 17.78
N ILE A 249 10.09 -3.83 18.98
CA ILE A 249 10.21 -2.43 19.35
C ILE A 249 11.61 -1.96 18.93
N VAL A 250 11.65 -1.06 17.96
CA VAL A 250 12.87 -0.33 17.59
C VAL A 250 13.04 0.82 18.58
N PRO A 251 14.19 0.95 19.27
CA PRO A 251 14.43 2.06 20.18
C PRO A 251 14.35 3.43 19.47
N ASP A 252 13.73 4.43 20.11
CA ASP A 252 13.45 5.78 19.55
C ASP A 252 14.66 6.51 18.94
N LYS A 253 15.89 6.12 19.32
CA LYS A 253 17.13 6.68 18.76
C LYS A 253 17.48 6.16 17.37
N TYR A 254 16.75 5.17 16.85
CA TYR A 254 16.93 4.57 15.54
C TYR A 254 15.68 4.78 14.70
N ALA A 255 15.86 5.11 13.42
CA ALA A 255 14.73 5.40 12.53
C ALA A 255 13.98 4.12 12.09
N ASP A 256 14.73 3.07 11.79
CA ASP A 256 14.25 1.81 11.22
C ASP A 256 15.11 0.62 11.69
N LEU A 257 14.75 -0.60 11.26
CA LEU A 257 15.52 -1.80 11.59
C LEU A 257 16.93 -1.77 10.96
N ASP A 258 17.08 -1.24 9.75
CA ASP A 258 18.37 -1.06 9.07
C ASP A 258 19.33 -0.20 9.90
N ASP A 259 18.85 0.91 10.47
CA ASP A 259 19.61 1.81 11.34
C ASP A 259 19.94 1.15 12.68
N TYR A 260 18.97 0.46 13.30
CA TYR A 260 19.20 -0.28 14.54
C TYR A 260 20.27 -1.37 14.35
N ILE A 261 20.19 -2.17 13.29
CA ILE A 261 21.18 -3.22 12.98
C ILE A 261 22.57 -2.63 12.77
N LYS A 262 22.70 -1.48 12.10
CA LYS A 262 24.02 -0.87 11.86
C LYS A 262 24.66 -0.35 13.13
N ALA A 263 23.86 0.24 14.01
CA ALA A 263 24.36 0.85 15.23
C ALA A 263 24.58 -0.18 16.36
N ASP A 264 23.68 -1.15 16.50
CA ASP A 264 23.73 -2.21 17.51
C ASP A 264 23.16 -3.54 16.97
N PRO A 265 23.96 -4.32 16.23
CA PRO A 265 23.52 -5.59 15.67
C PRO A 265 23.08 -6.61 16.73
N GLN A 266 23.67 -6.59 17.93
CA GLN A 266 23.34 -7.55 18.98
C GLN A 266 22.03 -7.18 19.67
N GLY A 267 21.81 -5.88 19.94
CA GLY A 267 20.51 -5.37 20.40
C GLY A 267 19.39 -5.70 19.42
N ALA A 268 19.60 -5.45 18.11
CA ALA A 268 18.61 -5.77 17.08
C ALA A 268 18.29 -7.27 17.03
N LYS A 269 19.30 -8.15 17.12
CA LYS A 269 19.11 -9.61 17.25
C LYS A 269 18.32 -9.99 18.48
N ALA A 270 18.64 -9.41 19.62
CA ALA A 270 17.96 -9.70 20.88
C ALA A 270 16.50 -9.27 20.83
N ALA A 271 16.21 -8.12 20.24
CA ALA A 271 14.85 -7.62 20.05
C ALA A 271 14.03 -8.51 19.12
N ILE A 272 14.61 -8.96 17.99
CA ILE A 272 13.94 -9.89 17.06
C ILE A 272 13.74 -11.28 17.66
N LYS A 273 14.66 -11.74 18.53
CA LYS A 273 14.54 -13.03 19.22
C LYS A 273 13.46 -13.01 20.31
N ASN A 274 13.21 -11.85 20.92
CA ASN A 274 12.24 -11.69 22.00
C ASN A 274 11.19 -10.62 21.61
N PRO A 275 10.37 -10.89 20.58
CA PRO A 275 9.32 -9.97 20.19
C PRO A 275 8.23 -9.95 21.26
N VAL A 276 7.55 -8.80 21.40
CA VAL A 276 6.50 -8.61 22.39
C VAL A 276 5.15 -8.96 21.76
N PRO A 277 4.27 -9.73 22.43
CA PRO A 277 2.89 -9.91 21.95
C PRO A 277 2.20 -8.57 21.70
N VAL A 278 1.47 -8.44 20.59
CA VAL A 278 0.97 -7.12 20.17
C VAL A 278 -0.01 -6.51 21.18
N TYR A 279 -0.77 -7.35 21.87
CA TYR A 279 -1.75 -6.94 22.86
C TYR A 279 -1.09 -6.49 24.18
N ASP A 280 0.00 -7.15 24.59
CA ASP A 280 0.86 -6.68 25.68
C ASP A 280 1.42 -5.29 25.37
N PHE A 281 1.86 -5.08 24.13
CA PHE A 281 2.33 -3.78 23.66
C PHE A 281 1.24 -2.71 23.75
N PHE A 282 0.01 -3.00 23.29
CA PHE A 282 -1.10 -2.05 23.39
C PHE A 282 -1.46 -1.67 24.81
N VAL A 283 -1.47 -2.64 25.74
CA VAL A 283 -1.72 -2.36 27.16
C VAL A 283 -0.61 -1.49 27.73
N ALA A 284 0.66 -1.84 27.49
CA ALA A 284 1.80 -1.07 27.99
C ALA A 284 1.83 0.36 27.45
N ASP A 285 1.53 0.55 26.16
CA ASP A 285 1.51 1.85 25.51
C ASP A 285 0.38 2.75 26.06
N ALA A 286 -0.83 2.21 26.22
CA ALA A 286 -1.95 2.95 26.80
C ALA A 286 -1.68 3.37 28.26
N LEU A 287 -1.07 2.49 29.06
CA LEU A 287 -0.65 2.77 30.45
C LEU A 287 0.48 3.80 30.52
N LYS A 288 1.39 3.84 29.55
CA LYS A 288 2.49 4.82 29.49
C LYS A 288 1.98 6.23 29.17
N LYS A 289 0.96 6.35 28.31
CA LYS A 289 0.41 7.64 27.85
C LYS A 289 -0.52 8.32 28.85
N ASN A 290 -1.12 7.57 29.77
CA ASN A 290 -2.22 8.05 30.60
C ASN A 290 -2.01 7.71 32.09
N ASN A 291 -2.51 8.57 32.98
CA ASN A 291 -2.42 8.32 34.42
C ASN A 291 -3.47 7.29 34.88
N LYS A 292 -3.03 6.05 35.11
CA LYS A 292 -3.88 4.94 35.58
C LYS A 292 -4.53 5.13 36.95
N GLU A 293 -4.04 6.04 37.78
CA GLU A 293 -4.62 6.33 39.10
C GLU A 293 -5.79 7.32 39.03
N SER A 294 -5.89 8.09 37.94
CA SER A 294 -6.93 9.09 37.76
C SER A 294 -8.15 8.53 37.02
N ALA A 295 -9.36 8.94 37.41
CA ALA A 295 -10.60 8.53 36.74
C ALA A 295 -10.60 8.86 35.24
N LEU A 296 -10.12 10.05 34.86
CA LEU A 296 -10.01 10.47 33.45
C LEU A 296 -8.96 9.65 32.69
N GLY A 297 -7.83 9.31 33.32
CA GLY A 297 -6.81 8.47 32.69
C GLY A 297 -7.30 7.04 32.49
N LYS A 298 -7.98 6.44 33.48
CA LYS A 298 -8.63 5.12 33.33
C LYS A 298 -9.62 5.12 32.16
N LYS A 299 -10.45 6.16 32.04
CA LYS A 299 -11.37 6.31 30.90
C LYS A 299 -10.64 6.32 29.55
N LYS A 300 -9.59 7.14 29.42
CA LYS A 300 -8.80 7.22 28.17
C LYS A 300 -8.12 5.90 27.82
N ILE A 301 -7.55 5.21 28.81
CA ILE A 301 -6.93 3.88 28.63
C ILE A 301 -7.97 2.89 28.12
N MET A 302 -9.16 2.83 28.73
CA MET A 302 -10.22 1.92 28.31
C MET A 302 -10.76 2.25 26.92
N GLU A 303 -10.87 3.52 26.55
CA GLU A 303 -11.28 3.94 25.19
C GLU A 303 -10.24 3.49 24.12
N GLU A 304 -8.94 3.68 24.39
CA GLU A 304 -7.85 3.26 23.50
C GLU A 304 -7.81 1.72 23.37
N LEU A 305 -7.87 0.99 24.49
CA LEU A 305 -7.87 -0.47 24.48
C LEU A 305 -9.14 -1.05 23.85
N GLY A 306 -10.33 -0.49 24.12
CA GLY A 306 -11.57 -0.94 23.50
C GLY A 306 -11.50 -0.93 21.96
N GLN A 307 -10.91 0.12 21.38
CA GLN A 307 -10.69 0.18 19.93
C GLN A 307 -9.76 -0.92 19.41
N LYS A 308 -8.70 -1.26 20.15
CA LYS A 308 -7.71 -2.28 19.76
C LYS A 308 -8.19 -3.72 19.99
N PHE A 309 -8.99 -3.95 21.03
CA PHE A 309 -9.47 -5.28 21.43
C PHE A 309 -10.82 -5.67 20.80
N SER A 310 -11.61 -4.72 20.31
CA SER A 310 -12.92 -4.98 19.67
C SER A 310 -12.90 -5.97 18.50
N LYS A 311 -11.72 -6.23 17.92
CA LYS A 311 -11.54 -7.15 16.77
C LYS A 311 -10.89 -8.49 17.15
N VAL A 312 -10.60 -8.70 18.43
CA VAL A 312 -10.05 -9.97 18.95
C VAL A 312 -11.14 -11.04 18.86
N THR A 313 -10.86 -12.12 18.13
CA THR A 313 -11.81 -13.24 17.97
C THR A 313 -11.63 -14.31 19.03
N SER A 314 -10.42 -14.45 19.59
CA SER A 314 -10.12 -15.44 20.63
C SER A 314 -10.69 -15.05 21.99
N SER A 315 -11.69 -15.80 22.46
CA SER A 315 -12.31 -15.60 23.77
C SER A 315 -11.34 -15.83 24.93
N VAL A 316 -10.38 -16.75 24.75
CA VAL A 316 -9.35 -17.05 25.76
C VAL A 316 -8.37 -15.89 25.88
N LEU A 317 -7.91 -15.35 24.74
CA LEU A 317 -7.02 -14.19 24.73
C LEU A 317 -7.74 -12.97 25.33
N LEU A 318 -8.99 -12.74 24.93
CA LEU A 318 -9.80 -11.64 25.45
C LEU A 318 -9.99 -11.74 26.98
N ASP A 319 -10.35 -12.91 27.53
CA ASP A 319 -10.49 -13.14 28.97
C ASP A 319 -9.18 -12.86 29.74
N HIS A 320 -8.04 -13.29 29.20
CA HIS A 320 -6.73 -13.02 29.79
C HIS A 320 -6.49 -11.50 29.94
N TYR A 321 -6.67 -10.74 28.87
CA TYR A 321 -6.44 -9.29 28.90
C TYR A 321 -7.50 -8.53 29.70
N ILE A 322 -8.75 -9.00 29.76
CA ILE A 322 -9.77 -8.44 30.66
C ILE A 322 -9.30 -8.51 32.10
N LYS A 323 -8.81 -9.69 32.55
CA LYS A 323 -8.31 -9.88 33.92
C LYS A 323 -7.07 -9.03 34.20
N LEU A 324 -6.16 -8.94 33.23
CA LEU A 324 -4.94 -8.14 33.36
C LEU A 324 -5.26 -6.65 33.48
N VAL A 325 -6.10 -6.10 32.60
CA VAL A 325 -6.50 -4.69 32.60
C VAL A 325 -7.34 -4.34 33.82
N SER A 326 -8.28 -5.21 34.23
CA SER A 326 -9.07 -5.06 35.45
C SER A 326 -8.17 -4.90 36.68
N LYS A 327 -7.14 -5.76 36.80
CA LYS A 327 -6.16 -5.68 37.88
C LYS A 327 -5.31 -4.41 37.81
N GLU A 328 -4.77 -4.07 36.64
CA GLU A 328 -3.89 -2.89 36.48
C GLU A 328 -4.60 -1.56 36.73
N LEU A 329 -5.89 -1.47 36.41
CA LEU A 329 -6.69 -0.26 36.58
C LEU A 329 -7.56 -0.28 37.84
N ASN A 330 -7.57 -1.38 38.60
CA ASN A 330 -8.48 -1.61 39.72
C ASN A 330 -9.94 -1.28 39.33
N LEU A 331 -10.41 -1.93 38.26
CA LEU A 331 -11.77 -1.83 37.74
C LEU A 331 -12.47 -3.18 37.82
N ASP A 332 -13.79 -3.17 37.94
CA ASP A 332 -14.59 -4.38 37.90
C ASP A 332 -14.43 -5.12 36.55
N THR A 333 -14.35 -6.45 36.60
CA THR A 333 -14.13 -7.29 35.42
C THR A 333 -15.27 -7.21 34.41
N GLU A 334 -16.52 -7.04 34.84
CA GLU A 334 -17.66 -6.90 33.93
C GLU A 334 -17.60 -5.56 33.18
N THR A 335 -17.15 -4.50 33.86
CA THR A 335 -16.93 -3.18 33.25
C THR A 335 -15.87 -3.26 32.15
N VAL A 336 -14.74 -3.90 32.44
CA VAL A 336 -13.66 -4.08 31.47
C VAL A 336 -14.11 -4.99 30.32
N HIS A 337 -14.78 -6.10 30.64
CA HIS A 337 -15.31 -7.03 29.66
C HIS A 337 -16.21 -6.31 28.66
N GLY A 338 -17.21 -5.56 29.12
CA GLY A 338 -18.13 -4.90 28.22
C GLY A 338 -17.46 -3.88 27.30
N ILE A 339 -16.42 -3.17 27.75
CA ILE A 339 -15.68 -2.25 26.88
C ILE A 339 -14.79 -3.00 25.87
N LEU A 340 -14.00 -3.98 26.32
CA LEU A 340 -13.06 -4.69 25.45
C LEU A 340 -13.75 -5.65 24.48
N SER A 341 -14.85 -6.27 24.88
CA SER A 341 -15.67 -7.14 24.03
C SER A 341 -16.60 -6.35 23.09
N GLY A 342 -16.58 -5.02 23.15
CA GLY A 342 -17.49 -4.16 22.39
C GLY A 342 -18.96 -4.23 22.82
N LYS A 343 -19.30 -4.83 23.98
CA LYS A 343 -20.68 -5.05 24.45
C LYS A 343 -21.22 -3.99 25.43
N SER A 344 -20.42 -3.00 25.87
CA SER A 344 -20.88 -1.93 26.75
C SER A 344 -21.39 -0.72 25.97
N LYS A 345 -22.64 -0.85 25.51
CA LYS A 345 -23.68 0.19 25.52
C LYS A 345 -25.04 -0.50 25.27
N PRO A 346 -26.01 -0.44 26.21
CA PRO A 346 -27.41 -0.49 25.82
C PRO A 346 -27.79 0.92 25.39
N ASP A 347 -27.62 1.23 24.10
CA ASP A 347 -28.32 2.35 23.43
C ASP A 347 -28.06 2.33 21.92
N ALA A 348 -29.14 2.35 21.14
CA ALA A 348 -29.22 2.82 19.75
C ALA A 348 -28.40 2.11 18.65
N ASP A 349 -27.85 0.91 18.89
CA ASP A 349 -27.05 0.17 17.90
C ASP A 349 -27.69 -1.10 17.33
N ASN A 350 -28.97 -1.39 17.60
CA ASN A 350 -29.75 -2.41 16.86
C ASN A 350 -30.14 -1.96 15.42
N LEU A 351 -29.36 -1.05 14.83
CA LEU A 351 -29.41 -0.63 13.42
C LEU A 351 -28.09 -0.92 12.67
N SER A 352 -27.16 -1.63 13.31
CA SER A 352 -25.85 -1.94 12.73
C SER A 352 -25.61 -3.43 12.43
N GLU A 353 -26.46 -4.36 12.88
CA GLU A 353 -26.33 -5.79 12.51
C GLU A 353 -26.93 -6.13 11.12
N GLU A 354 -27.73 -5.25 10.50
CA GLU A 354 -28.06 -5.34 9.06
C GLU A 354 -27.00 -4.67 8.15
N LYS A 355 -25.97 -4.01 8.71
CA LYS A 355 -24.95 -3.26 7.94
C LYS A 355 -23.71 -4.05 7.57
N ASP A 356 -23.46 -5.20 8.19
CA ASP A 356 -22.26 -6.00 7.90
C ASP A 356 -22.49 -7.19 6.96
N GLU A 357 -23.74 -7.58 6.66
CA GLU A 357 -24.04 -8.52 5.56
C GLU A 357 -24.08 -7.84 4.17
N ILE A 358 -24.30 -6.52 4.10
CA ILE A 358 -24.30 -5.76 2.83
C ILE A 358 -22.88 -5.38 2.36
N ARG A 359 -21.85 -5.56 3.21
CA ARG A 359 -20.46 -5.20 2.89
C ARG A 359 -19.68 -6.23 2.08
N ASN A 360 -20.28 -7.39 1.79
CA ASN A 360 -19.61 -8.49 1.12
C ASN A 360 -19.95 -8.67 -0.37
N GLU A 361 -20.46 -7.62 -1.03
CA GLU A 361 -20.46 -7.53 -2.49
C GLU A 361 -19.58 -6.37 -2.95
N GLY A 362 -18.26 -6.60 -2.86
CA GLY A 362 -17.28 -5.79 -3.56
C GLY A 362 -17.40 -5.98 -5.06
N TYR A 363 -18.36 -5.31 -5.70
CA TYR A 363 -18.37 -5.12 -7.14
C TYR A 363 -18.03 -3.65 -7.48
N THR A 364 -17.03 -3.52 -8.37
CA THR A 364 -16.77 -2.40 -9.32
C THR A 364 -16.28 -1.01 -8.89
N LEU A 365 -15.78 -0.77 -7.67
CA LEU A 365 -15.12 0.51 -7.35
C LEU A 365 -13.61 0.60 -7.71
N SER A 366 -12.94 -0.52 -8.06
CA SER A 366 -11.48 -0.55 -8.21
C SER A 366 -10.92 -0.14 -9.58
N LYS A 367 -11.77 0.20 -10.56
CA LYS A 367 -11.35 0.56 -11.93
C LYS A 367 -11.80 1.95 -12.42
N ARG A 368 -12.59 2.70 -11.66
CA ARG A 368 -13.29 3.90 -12.15
C ARG A 368 -12.86 5.16 -11.39
N SER A 369 -12.87 6.33 -12.05
CA SER A 369 -12.49 7.60 -11.42
C SER A 369 -13.47 7.96 -10.30
N PRO A 370 -13.01 8.37 -9.11
CA PRO A 370 -13.89 8.84 -8.03
C PRO A 370 -14.78 10.02 -8.46
N GLN A 371 -14.27 10.87 -9.34
CA GLN A 371 -14.98 12.03 -9.90
C GLN A 371 -16.11 11.60 -10.85
N GLU A 372 -15.85 10.63 -11.72
CA GLU A 372 -16.86 10.06 -12.62
C GLU A 372 -17.95 9.34 -11.82
N TYR A 373 -17.55 8.58 -10.81
CA TYR A 373 -18.47 7.87 -9.91
C TYR A 373 -19.41 8.83 -9.18
N LEU A 374 -18.89 9.92 -8.63
CA LEU A 374 -19.74 10.93 -8.00
C LEU A 374 -20.75 11.52 -8.99
N ILE A 375 -20.32 11.89 -10.20
CA ILE A 375 -21.23 12.44 -11.22
C ILE A 375 -22.30 11.41 -11.60
N ALA A 376 -21.93 10.14 -11.80
CA ALA A 376 -22.88 9.07 -12.09
C ALA A 376 -23.94 8.91 -10.99
N LEU A 377 -23.55 8.98 -9.71
CA LEU A 377 -24.49 8.97 -8.59
C LEU A 377 -25.40 10.21 -8.63
N LEU A 378 -24.84 11.41 -8.80
CA LEU A 378 -25.60 12.67 -8.80
C LEU A 378 -26.65 12.72 -9.92
N LEU A 379 -26.37 12.15 -11.10
CA LEU A 379 -27.32 12.08 -12.21
C LEU A 379 -28.56 11.22 -11.91
N LYS A 380 -28.49 10.35 -10.91
CA LYS A 380 -29.58 9.44 -10.50
C LYS A 380 -30.12 9.73 -9.11
N THR A 381 -29.60 10.77 -8.46
CA THR A 381 -29.96 11.15 -7.09
C THR A 381 -31.20 12.04 -7.09
N PRO A 382 -32.14 11.87 -6.13
CA PRO A 382 -33.24 12.81 -5.93
C PRO A 382 -32.75 14.26 -5.77
N LEU A 383 -33.52 15.22 -6.29
CA LEU A 383 -33.10 16.62 -6.41
C LEU A 383 -32.60 17.21 -5.07
N ASP A 384 -33.34 17.01 -3.98
CA ASP A 384 -33.02 17.61 -2.68
C ASP A 384 -31.67 17.09 -2.14
N THR A 385 -31.43 15.77 -2.26
CA THR A 385 -30.18 15.13 -1.86
C THR A 385 -29.02 15.59 -2.75
N ALA A 386 -29.23 15.65 -4.07
CA ALA A 386 -28.21 16.11 -5.02
C ALA A 386 -27.81 17.56 -4.75
N GLN A 387 -28.78 18.45 -4.51
CA GLN A 387 -28.52 19.86 -4.19
C GLN A 387 -27.61 20.00 -2.97
N SER A 388 -27.83 19.22 -1.90
CA SER A 388 -27.02 19.29 -0.68
C SER A 388 -25.52 19.05 -0.92
N ILE A 389 -25.18 18.14 -1.85
CA ILE A 389 -23.80 17.80 -2.23
C ILE A 389 -23.25 18.84 -3.22
N LEU A 390 -24.06 19.25 -4.20
CA LEU A 390 -23.68 20.25 -5.20
C LEU A 390 -23.32 21.62 -4.57
N TYR A 391 -23.98 22.02 -3.48
CA TYR A 391 -23.64 23.23 -2.73
C TYR A 391 -22.25 23.17 -2.08
N LYS A 392 -21.82 21.98 -1.63
CA LYS A 392 -20.54 21.78 -0.92
C LYS A 392 -19.34 21.64 -1.89
N LEU A 393 -19.60 21.34 -3.16
CA LEU A 393 -18.58 21.15 -4.20
C LEU A 393 -18.34 22.39 -5.05
N ALA A 394 -17.11 22.54 -5.52
CA ALA A 394 -16.69 23.58 -6.45
C ALA A 394 -16.09 22.98 -7.72
N GLN A 395 -16.12 23.72 -8.83
CA GLN A 395 -15.54 23.28 -10.10
C GLN A 395 -14.07 22.83 -9.96
N LYS A 396 -13.28 23.53 -9.12
CA LYS A 396 -11.88 23.20 -8.83
C LYS A 396 -11.66 21.83 -8.16
N ASP A 397 -12.71 21.21 -7.63
CA ASP A 397 -12.63 19.88 -7.01
C ASP A 397 -12.47 18.75 -8.06
N PHE A 398 -12.75 19.04 -9.34
CA PHE A 398 -12.61 18.09 -10.45
C PHE A 398 -11.29 18.32 -11.18
N THR A 399 -10.61 17.24 -11.59
CA THR A 399 -9.31 17.31 -12.27
C THR A 399 -9.40 17.18 -13.78
N ASN A 400 -10.46 16.54 -14.29
CA ASN A 400 -10.73 16.41 -15.71
C ASN A 400 -11.54 17.64 -16.20
N PRO A 401 -11.07 18.40 -17.20
CA PRO A 401 -11.80 19.54 -17.77
C PRO A 401 -13.24 19.21 -18.21
N VAL A 402 -13.44 18.03 -18.81
CA VAL A 402 -14.77 17.53 -19.22
C VAL A 402 -15.70 17.41 -18.01
N LEU A 403 -15.20 16.84 -16.91
CA LEU A 403 -15.99 16.69 -15.67
C LEU A 403 -16.21 18.03 -14.95
N GLN A 404 -15.29 18.99 -15.08
CA GLN A 404 -15.48 20.34 -14.57
C GLN A 404 -16.66 21.03 -15.25
N GLU A 405 -16.74 20.93 -16.59
CA GLU A 405 -17.85 21.48 -17.36
C GLU A 405 -19.17 20.77 -17.04
N ILE A 406 -19.19 19.44 -17.06
CA ILE A 406 -20.37 18.64 -16.71
C ILE A 406 -20.86 18.99 -15.30
N PHE A 407 -19.96 19.12 -14.32
CA PHE A 407 -20.33 19.50 -12.96
C PHE A 407 -20.94 20.89 -12.88
N THR A 408 -20.35 21.89 -13.56
CA THR A 408 -20.86 23.27 -13.56
C THR A 408 -22.27 23.31 -14.14
N GLU A 409 -22.48 22.68 -15.29
CA GLU A 409 -23.79 22.57 -15.94
C GLU A 409 -24.79 21.81 -15.06
N LEU A 410 -24.38 20.70 -14.45
CA LEU A 410 -25.22 19.92 -13.54
C LEU A 410 -25.62 20.72 -12.30
N LYS A 411 -24.72 21.53 -11.78
CA LYS A 411 -24.96 22.42 -10.64
C LYS A 411 -25.94 23.52 -11.02
N GLU A 412 -25.74 24.21 -12.13
CA GLU A 412 -26.66 25.25 -12.61
C GLU A 412 -28.05 24.68 -12.91
N TYR A 413 -28.11 23.52 -13.57
CA TYR A 413 -29.35 22.82 -13.91
C TYR A 413 -30.18 22.46 -12.65
N ASN A 414 -29.53 21.96 -11.60
CA ASN A 414 -30.21 21.51 -10.39
C ASN A 414 -30.51 22.63 -9.39
N LEU A 415 -29.65 23.65 -9.27
CA LEU A 415 -29.84 24.74 -8.30
C LEU A 415 -30.95 25.72 -8.71
N GLY A 416 -31.31 25.77 -10.01
CA GLY A 416 -32.37 26.64 -10.53
C GLY A 416 -33.79 26.04 -10.57
N ARG A 417 -33.98 24.78 -10.15
CA ARG A 417 -35.24 24.04 -10.36
C ARG A 417 -35.90 23.55 -9.06
N LYS A 418 -37.23 23.40 -9.11
CA LYS A 418 -38.08 22.72 -8.10
C LYS A 418 -38.67 21.41 -8.61
N ARG A 419 -38.27 20.96 -9.81
CA ARG A 419 -38.81 19.76 -10.48
C ARG A 419 -37.75 18.67 -10.53
N LYS A 420 -38.20 17.41 -10.54
CA LYS A 420 -37.35 16.22 -10.64
C LYS A 420 -36.32 16.34 -11.77
N PHE A 421 -35.09 15.88 -11.51
CA PHE A 421 -34.02 15.80 -12.49
C PHE A 421 -34.46 14.98 -13.71
N ASP A 422 -34.14 15.46 -14.91
CA ASP A 422 -34.43 14.78 -16.17
C ASP A 422 -33.18 14.78 -17.04
N ILE A 423 -32.65 13.58 -17.27
CA ILE A 423 -31.40 13.34 -18.00
C ILE A 423 -31.49 13.81 -19.45
N LYS A 424 -32.65 13.70 -20.12
CA LYS A 424 -32.80 14.09 -21.52
C LYS A 424 -32.70 15.61 -21.66
N TYR A 425 -33.34 16.35 -20.76
CA TYR A 425 -33.22 17.80 -20.77
C TYR A 425 -31.83 18.28 -20.34
N PHE A 426 -31.21 17.61 -19.36
CA PHE A 426 -29.86 17.95 -18.91
C PHE A 426 -28.82 17.69 -20.02
N SER A 427 -28.85 16.52 -20.66
CA SER A 427 -27.93 16.19 -21.75
C SER A 427 -27.99 17.24 -22.88
N ASN A 428 -29.17 17.77 -23.20
CA ASN A 428 -29.32 18.78 -24.25
C ASN A 428 -28.73 20.17 -23.89
N THR A 429 -28.34 20.43 -22.64
CA THR A 429 -27.62 21.67 -22.27
C THR A 429 -26.12 21.58 -22.51
N LEU A 430 -25.60 20.37 -22.76
CA LEU A 430 -24.18 20.09 -22.92
C LEU A 430 -23.74 20.14 -24.39
N SER A 431 -22.44 20.35 -24.62
CA SER A 431 -21.80 20.15 -25.93
C SER A 431 -21.92 18.69 -26.41
N GLU A 432 -21.83 18.42 -27.71
CA GLU A 432 -21.92 17.05 -28.26
C GLU A 432 -20.91 16.08 -27.64
N GLU A 433 -19.69 16.56 -27.33
CA GLU A 433 -18.65 15.77 -26.66
C GLU A 433 -19.02 15.42 -25.21
N ASN A 434 -19.59 16.39 -24.47
CA ASN A 434 -20.01 16.20 -23.08
C ASN A 434 -21.30 15.37 -22.98
N GLN A 435 -22.16 15.41 -23.99
CA GLN A 435 -23.36 14.56 -24.09
C GLN A 435 -23.00 13.08 -24.08
N ASN A 436 -22.03 12.67 -24.88
CA ASN A 436 -21.56 11.28 -24.91
C ASN A 436 -21.03 10.84 -23.55
N SER A 437 -20.21 11.70 -22.92
CA SER A 437 -19.65 11.44 -21.58
C SER A 437 -20.75 11.29 -20.52
N VAL A 438 -21.77 12.16 -20.50
CA VAL A 438 -22.87 12.08 -19.55
C VAL A 438 -23.76 10.87 -19.81
N ASN A 439 -24.02 10.52 -21.07
CA ASN A 439 -24.79 9.33 -21.41
C ASN A 439 -24.07 8.05 -20.95
N GLU A 440 -22.75 7.96 -21.16
CA GLU A 440 -21.94 6.85 -20.64
C GLU A 440 -22.01 6.75 -19.12
N LEU A 441 -21.86 7.88 -18.41
CA LEU A 441 -21.95 7.93 -16.94
C LEU A 441 -23.36 7.55 -16.44
N TYR A 442 -24.41 7.96 -17.14
CA TYR A 442 -25.79 7.62 -16.80
C TYR A 442 -26.09 6.14 -16.99
N LEU A 443 -25.41 5.46 -17.92
CA LEU A 443 -25.53 4.01 -18.12
C LEU A 443 -24.79 3.18 -17.07
N TRP A 444 -24.07 3.81 -16.12
CA TRP A 444 -23.43 3.06 -15.04
C TRP A 444 -24.48 2.42 -14.14
N ASP A 445 -24.37 1.11 -13.96
CA ASP A 445 -25.20 0.37 -13.01
C ASP A 445 -24.83 0.77 -11.57
N VAL A 446 -25.67 1.63 -11.02
CA VAL A 446 -25.68 2.08 -9.62
C VAL A 446 -27.09 2.02 -9.05
N GLU A 447 -28.00 1.28 -9.70
CA GLU A 447 -29.43 1.25 -9.34
C GLU A 447 -29.62 0.65 -7.94
N HIS A 448 -28.89 -0.43 -7.64
CA HIS A 448 -28.79 -1.04 -6.32
C HIS A 448 -28.30 -0.11 -5.19
N ILE A 449 -27.73 1.04 -5.54
CA ILE A 449 -27.31 2.09 -4.59
C ILE A 449 -28.40 3.17 -4.51
N THR A 450 -28.91 3.61 -5.66
CA THR A 450 -29.85 4.74 -5.76
C THR A 450 -31.27 4.40 -5.30
N GLU A 451 -31.64 3.12 -5.30
CA GLU A 451 -32.96 2.64 -4.83
C GLU A 451 -33.08 2.64 -3.30
N GLU A 452 -31.98 2.65 -2.56
CA GLU A 452 -31.94 2.69 -1.10
C GLU A 452 -31.45 4.06 -0.59
N PRO A 453 -32.35 4.93 -0.06
CA PRO A 453 -31.98 6.31 0.31
C PRO A 453 -30.79 6.43 1.28
N ARG A 454 -30.72 5.54 2.28
CA ARG A 454 -29.61 5.52 3.25
C ARG A 454 -28.28 5.11 2.62
N ARG A 455 -28.30 4.14 1.70
CA ARG A 455 -27.10 3.66 1.01
C ARG A 455 -26.57 4.73 0.04
N LEU A 456 -27.49 5.38 -0.67
CA LEU A 456 -27.18 6.52 -1.54
C LEU A 456 -26.53 7.68 -0.77
N GLU A 457 -27.07 8.07 0.39
CA GLU A 457 -26.49 9.13 1.22
C GLU A 457 -25.07 8.80 1.67
N ILE A 458 -24.82 7.58 2.13
CA ILE A 458 -23.50 7.13 2.58
C ILE A 458 -22.49 7.15 1.41
N GLU A 459 -22.88 6.64 0.24
CA GLU A 459 -22.02 6.61 -0.94
C GLU A 459 -21.71 8.02 -1.46
N LEU A 460 -22.70 8.91 -1.50
CA LEU A 460 -22.52 10.30 -1.89
C LEU A 460 -21.57 11.04 -0.94
N GLU A 461 -21.77 10.93 0.37
CA GLU A 461 -20.89 11.57 1.36
C GLU A 461 -19.47 10.96 1.33
N THR A 462 -19.34 9.66 1.07
CA THR A 462 -18.04 8.99 0.92
C THR A 462 -17.29 9.47 -0.33
N ALA A 463 -17.96 9.53 -1.47
CA ALA A 463 -17.38 10.03 -2.72
C ALA A 463 -17.03 11.53 -2.61
N PHE A 464 -17.91 12.33 -2.01
CA PHE A 464 -17.69 13.74 -1.69
C PHE A 464 -16.43 13.94 -0.83
N ALA A 465 -16.35 13.25 0.32
CA ALA A 465 -15.24 13.38 1.26
C ALA A 465 -13.91 12.99 0.60
N ARG A 466 -13.92 11.93 -0.24
CA ARG A 466 -12.74 11.51 -1.00
C ARG A 466 -12.27 12.60 -1.95
N ILE A 467 -13.16 13.18 -2.75
CA ILE A 467 -12.82 14.26 -3.70
C ILE A 467 -12.29 15.49 -2.95
N LYS A 468 -12.96 15.94 -1.88
CA LYS A 468 -12.48 17.08 -1.08
C LYS A 468 -11.09 16.85 -0.49
N ARG A 469 -10.81 15.62 -0.05
CA ARG A 469 -9.49 15.24 0.47
C ARG A 469 -8.42 15.27 -0.61
N GLU A 470 -8.74 14.80 -1.82
CA GLU A 470 -7.84 14.88 -2.97
C GLU A 470 -7.57 16.34 -3.40
N THR A 471 -8.59 17.20 -3.44
CA THR A 471 -8.43 18.64 -3.69
C THR A 471 -7.53 19.30 -2.66
N ALA A 472 -7.79 19.07 -1.37
CA ALA A 472 -7.00 19.67 -0.29
C ALA A 472 -5.54 19.23 -0.33
N LYS A 473 -5.27 17.96 -0.66
CA LYS A 473 -3.88 17.47 -0.88
C LYS A 473 -3.20 18.18 -2.05
N LYS A 474 -3.91 18.41 -3.15
CA LYS A 474 -3.38 19.17 -4.29
C LYS A 474 -3.09 20.62 -3.93
N GLU A 475 -4.01 21.28 -3.24
CA GLU A 475 -3.83 22.67 -2.78
C GLU A 475 -2.65 22.81 -1.81
N LEU A 476 -2.47 21.86 -0.88
CA LEU A 476 -1.30 21.85 0.02
C LEU A 476 0.01 21.66 -0.74
N LYS A 477 0.03 20.82 -1.79
CA LYS A 477 1.21 20.66 -2.64
C LYS A 477 1.54 21.95 -3.39
N GLU A 478 0.56 22.59 -4.01
CA GLU A 478 0.75 23.88 -4.70
C GLU A 478 1.20 25.00 -3.75
N LEU A 479 0.66 25.03 -2.53
CA LEU A 479 1.10 25.97 -1.49
C LEU A 479 2.54 25.69 -1.07
N THR A 480 2.93 24.42 -0.93
CA THR A 480 4.31 24.03 -0.61
C THR A 480 5.29 24.54 -1.66
N ASP A 481 4.95 24.38 -2.95
CA ASP A 481 5.80 24.84 -4.05
C ASP A 481 5.88 26.37 -4.09
N LYS A 482 4.77 27.07 -3.84
CA LYS A 482 4.74 28.54 -3.74
C LYS A 482 5.51 29.07 -2.53
N ILE A 483 5.47 28.37 -1.39
CA ILE A 483 6.27 28.72 -0.19
C ILE A 483 7.75 28.61 -0.52
N LYS A 484 8.19 27.49 -1.12
CA LYS A 484 9.59 27.30 -1.54
C LYS A 484 10.06 28.39 -2.50
N GLN A 485 9.20 28.78 -3.45
CA GLN A 485 9.52 29.87 -4.38
C GLN A 485 9.63 31.22 -3.66
N ALA A 486 8.69 31.54 -2.76
CA ALA A 486 8.71 32.77 -1.98
C ALA A 486 9.94 32.85 -1.03
N GLU A 487 10.40 31.71 -0.51
CA GLU A 487 11.64 31.60 0.27
C GLU A 487 12.88 31.88 -0.58
N LEU A 488 12.95 31.34 -1.81
CA LEU A 488 14.03 31.62 -2.76
C LEU A 488 14.10 33.10 -3.15
N GLU A 489 12.94 33.73 -3.31
CA GLU A 489 12.80 35.16 -3.61
C GLU A 489 12.98 36.06 -2.36
N LYS A 490 13.22 35.47 -1.18
CA LYS A 490 13.33 36.16 0.12
C LYS A 490 12.13 37.05 0.47
N ASN A 491 10.94 36.70 -0.04
CA ASN A 491 9.71 37.44 0.21
C ASN A 491 9.03 36.94 1.51
N THR A 492 9.53 37.44 2.64
CA THR A 492 9.10 37.02 3.99
C THR A 492 7.61 37.25 4.26
N LYS A 493 7.03 38.30 3.68
CA LYS A 493 5.59 38.58 3.80
C LYS A 493 4.75 37.50 3.10
N LEU A 494 5.13 37.13 1.88
CA LEU A 494 4.42 36.10 1.11
C LEU A 494 4.56 34.71 1.74
N VAL A 495 5.73 34.39 2.32
CA VAL A 495 5.92 33.14 3.08
C VAL A 495 4.95 33.04 4.26
N GLY A 496 4.78 34.13 5.03
CA GLY A 496 3.83 34.18 6.14
C GLY A 496 2.39 33.93 5.69
N GLU A 497 1.93 34.64 4.65
CA GLU A 497 0.58 34.50 4.11
C GLU A 497 0.29 33.10 3.55
N LEU A 498 1.26 32.49 2.85
CA LEU A 498 1.10 31.15 2.29
C LEU A 498 1.13 30.05 3.37
N SER A 499 1.96 30.23 4.40
CA SER A 499 2.06 29.30 5.53
C SER A 499 0.80 29.28 6.37
N GLU A 500 0.17 30.44 6.57
CA GLU A 500 -1.13 30.54 7.26
C GLU A 500 -2.24 29.85 6.45
N LYS A 501 -2.28 30.04 5.13
CA LYS A 501 -3.19 29.31 4.23
C LYS A 501 -2.96 27.80 4.28
N PHE A 502 -1.70 27.37 4.30
CA PHE A 502 -1.34 25.96 4.42
C PHE A 502 -1.85 25.35 5.73
N LYS A 503 -1.62 26.03 6.85
CA LYS A 503 -2.11 25.62 8.17
C LYS A 503 -3.64 25.47 8.19
N ASN A 504 -4.36 26.47 7.69
CA ASN A 504 -5.82 26.45 7.66
C ASN A 504 -6.40 25.30 6.81
N ILE A 505 -5.73 24.89 5.73
CA ILE A 505 -6.16 23.74 4.93
C ILE A 505 -5.77 22.42 5.61
N SER A 506 -4.61 22.36 6.25
CA SER A 506 -4.14 21.17 6.97
C SER A 506 -5.02 20.83 8.18
N GLU A 507 -5.51 21.84 8.91
CA GLU A 507 -6.43 21.64 10.04
C GLU A 507 -7.81 21.11 9.61
N ARG A 508 -8.22 21.32 8.35
CA ARG A 508 -9.47 20.78 7.80
C ARG A 508 -9.34 19.34 7.30
N LEU A 509 -8.14 18.77 7.29
CA LEU A 509 -7.84 17.41 6.86
C LEU A 509 -7.63 16.41 8.01
N LEU A 510 -7.43 16.93 9.22
CA LEU A 510 -7.40 16.20 10.50
C LEU A 510 -8.82 16.04 11.02
#